data_AF-A0A5J4YGF8-F1
#
_entry.id   AF-A0A5J4YGF8-F1
#
_cell.length_a   1.000
_cell.length_b   1.000
_cell.length_c   1.000
_cell.angle_alpha   90.00
_cell.angle_beta   90.00
_cell.angle_gamma   90.00
#
_symmetry.space_group_name_H-M   'P 1'
#
loop_
_entity.id
_entity.type
_entity.pdbx_description
1 polymer ?
#
loop_
_entity_poly.entity_id
_entity_poly.type
_entity_poly.pdbx_seq_one_letter_code
_entity_poly.pdbx_strand_id
1 'polypeptide(L)'
;MTTFAPAGLGCCRHLTASRPLTFRSHVGSSACLSVSRQALAQSRTAQLQPVENRVVLRFSRKGRKKLPFYRLVAVDSRKRRDGRPLEELGWYDPLKKDTNLNAPAIKKWLDIGAKPSDTVESLLKKAMIME
;
A
#
# COMPACT_ATOMS: atom_id res chain seq x y z
N MET A 1 -51.98 -25.85 -5.04
CA MET A 1 -53.01 -24.91 -5.54
C MET A 1 -52.86 -23.60 -4.77
N THR A 2 -53.07 -22.46 -5.44
CA THR A 2 -52.98 -21.06 -4.95
C THR A 2 -51.58 -20.61 -4.52
N THR A 3 -50.75 -20.02 -5.39
CA THR A 3 -50.84 -18.69 -6.06
C THR A 3 -50.66 -17.53 -5.08
N PHE A 4 -49.45 -16.96 -5.04
CA PHE A 4 -49.22 -15.58 -4.62
C PHE A 4 -48.62 -14.84 -5.82
N ALA A 5 -49.47 -14.02 -6.44
CA ALA A 5 -49.16 -13.15 -7.56
C ALA A 5 -48.78 -11.74 -7.05
N PRO A 6 -48.17 -10.89 -7.91
CA PRO A 6 -47.19 -9.87 -7.55
C PRO A 6 -47.74 -8.43 -7.62
N ALA A 7 -46.99 -7.44 -7.12
CA ALA A 7 -47.03 -6.05 -7.61
C ALA A 7 -45.91 -5.20 -6.99
N GLY A 8 -45.25 -4.35 -7.79
CA GLY A 8 -44.59 -3.16 -7.24
C GLY A 8 -43.23 -2.74 -7.81
N LEU A 9 -42.99 -2.82 -9.11
CA LEU A 9 -41.92 -2.04 -9.74
C LEU A 9 -42.50 -1.21 -10.88
N GLY A 10 -42.95 0.00 -10.52
CA GLY A 10 -43.23 1.09 -11.44
C GLY A 10 -42.31 2.25 -11.08
N CYS A 11 -41.46 2.68 -12.01
CA CYS A 11 -41.76 3.88 -12.80
C CYS A 11 -40.67 4.14 -13.83
N CYS A 12 -41.16 4.54 -14.99
CA CYS A 12 -40.45 4.69 -16.25
C CYS A 12 -39.92 6.11 -16.46
N ARG A 13 -39.07 6.24 -17.49
CA ARG A 13 -38.74 7.45 -18.28
C ARG A 13 -37.74 8.40 -17.59
N HIS A 14 -36.65 8.81 -18.23
CA HIS A 14 -36.60 9.37 -19.57
C HIS A 14 -35.30 9.05 -20.32
N LEU A 15 -35.45 8.52 -21.53
CA LEU A 15 -34.54 8.82 -22.63
C LEU A 15 -34.85 10.24 -23.11
N THR A 16 -33.83 11.10 -23.19
CA THR A 16 -33.59 12.03 -24.31
C THR A 16 -32.32 12.85 -24.02
N ALA A 17 -31.39 12.87 -24.97
CA ALA A 17 -30.71 14.06 -25.48
C ALA A 17 -29.52 13.64 -26.34
N SER A 18 -29.81 13.38 -27.61
CA SER A 18 -28.90 13.44 -28.73
C SER A 18 -28.15 14.78 -28.72
N ARG A 19 -26.86 14.75 -28.37
CA ARG A 19 -25.96 15.90 -28.53
C ARG A 19 -25.49 15.93 -30.00
N PRO A 20 -25.71 17.02 -30.74
CA PRO A 20 -25.24 17.13 -32.11
C PRO A 20 -23.71 17.23 -32.13
N LEU A 21 -23.08 16.38 -32.95
CA LEU A 21 -21.67 16.50 -33.33
C LEU A 21 -21.53 17.69 -34.26
N THR A 22 -21.10 18.84 -33.73
CA THR A 22 -20.72 19.97 -34.57
C THR A 22 -19.35 19.71 -35.19
N PHE A 23 -19.43 19.39 -36.48
CA PHE A 23 -18.35 19.39 -37.46
C PHE A 23 -17.68 20.78 -37.47
N ARG A 24 -16.41 20.85 -37.06
CA ARG A 24 -15.60 22.07 -37.17
C ARG A 24 -14.44 21.78 -38.13
N SER A 25 -14.61 22.22 -39.37
CA SER A 25 -13.57 22.27 -40.39
C SER A 25 -13.15 23.73 -40.63
N HIS A 26 -11.84 24.00 -40.50
CA HIS A 26 -11.04 24.90 -41.32
C HIS A 26 -9.61 24.86 -40.73
N VAL A 27 -8.70 24.05 -41.29
CA VAL A 27 -7.78 24.36 -42.41
C VAL A 27 -6.90 25.58 -42.11
N GLY A 28 -5.67 25.28 -41.68
CA GLY A 28 -4.42 25.93 -42.09
C GLY A 28 -4.20 27.39 -41.72
N SER A 29 -3.33 27.62 -40.72
CA SER A 29 -2.30 28.66 -40.88
C SER A 29 -0.98 28.19 -40.29
N SER A 30 -0.02 28.12 -41.18
CA SER A 30 1.38 27.77 -40.97
C SER A 30 2.15 28.96 -40.40
N ALA A 31 3.27 28.64 -39.74
CA ALA A 31 4.31 29.54 -39.24
C ALA A 31 3.94 30.30 -37.94
N CYS A 32 4.82 30.45 -36.95
CA CYS A 32 6.28 30.51 -37.01
C CYS A 32 6.89 29.90 -35.73
N LEU A 33 7.96 29.15 -35.92
CA LEU A 33 8.88 28.73 -34.85
C LEU A 33 9.54 29.94 -34.18
N SER A 34 10.01 29.71 -32.95
CA SER A 34 10.99 30.49 -32.18
C SER A 34 10.47 31.58 -31.22
N VAL A 35 9.92 31.14 -30.09
CA VAL A 35 10.46 31.62 -28.80
C VAL A 35 10.76 30.39 -27.95
N SER A 36 12.01 29.96 -28.05
CA SER A 36 12.71 29.14 -27.08
C SER A 36 12.70 29.85 -25.71
N ARG A 37 11.65 29.61 -24.94
CA ARG A 37 11.75 29.60 -23.48
C ARG A 37 11.45 28.18 -23.07
N GLN A 38 12.51 27.40 -22.93
CA GLN A 38 12.51 26.17 -22.18
C GLN A 38 11.91 26.50 -20.81
N ALA A 39 10.59 26.33 -20.66
CA ALA A 39 9.99 26.17 -19.36
C ALA A 39 10.43 24.79 -18.88
N LEU A 40 11.67 24.74 -18.42
CA LEU A 40 12.20 23.76 -17.49
C LEU A 40 11.32 23.84 -16.23
N ALA A 41 10.11 23.28 -16.31
CA ALA A 41 9.47 22.68 -15.15
C ALA A 41 10.08 21.27 -14.93
N GLN A 42 11.38 21.13 -15.19
CA GLN A 42 12.20 20.03 -14.75
C GLN A 42 12.73 20.39 -13.38
N SER A 43 11.97 20.09 -12.33
CA SER A 43 12.52 19.78 -10.99
C SER A 43 11.44 19.51 -9.94
N ARG A 44 10.50 18.60 -10.21
CA ARG A 44 9.90 17.78 -9.14
C ARG A 44 10.69 16.49 -8.90
N THR A 45 11.98 16.52 -9.23
CA THR A 45 13.01 15.72 -8.54
C THR A 45 13.22 16.19 -7.08
N ALA A 46 12.64 17.31 -6.68
CA ALA A 46 12.30 17.57 -5.28
C ALA A 46 11.08 16.70 -4.93
N GLN A 47 11.17 15.56 -4.24
CA GLN A 47 11.93 15.34 -3.03
C GLN A 47 12.26 13.84 -2.93
N LEU A 48 13.48 13.43 -3.27
CA LEU A 48 14.05 12.29 -2.57
C LEU A 48 14.35 12.80 -1.17
N GLN A 49 13.37 12.69 -0.26
CA GLN A 49 13.66 12.85 1.14
C GLN A 49 14.56 11.67 1.50
N PRO A 50 15.85 11.87 1.85
CA PRO A 50 16.55 10.88 2.63
C PRO A 50 16.03 11.09 4.05
N VAL A 51 14.75 10.79 4.27
CA VAL A 51 14.32 10.46 5.61
C VAL A 51 15.14 9.22 5.92
N GLU A 52 16.09 9.36 6.84
CA GLU A 52 16.73 8.22 7.46
C GLU A 52 15.59 7.28 7.84
N ASN A 53 15.47 6.16 7.13
CA ASN A 53 14.36 5.24 7.35
C ASN A 53 14.61 4.57 8.68
N ARG A 54 14.14 5.25 9.72
CA ARG A 54 14.21 4.90 11.13
C ARG A 54 13.21 3.78 11.47
N VAL A 55 12.63 3.18 10.43
CA VAL A 55 11.69 2.06 10.51
C VAL A 55 12.50 0.78 10.74
N VAL A 56 12.12 0.07 11.79
CA VAL A 56 12.76 -1.17 12.22
C VAL A 56 11.70 -2.27 12.20
N LEU A 57 12.06 -3.43 11.68
CA LEU A 57 11.25 -4.64 11.82
C LEU A 57 11.64 -5.31 13.13
N ARG A 58 10.72 -5.36 14.08
CA ARG A 58 10.97 -5.90 15.42
C ARG A 58 9.79 -6.70 15.94
N PHE A 59 10.04 -7.55 16.94
CA PHE A 59 8.97 -8.27 17.63
C PHE A 59 8.36 -7.43 18.75
N SER A 60 7.02 -7.35 18.79
CA SER A 60 6.26 -6.91 19.96
C SER A 60 5.82 -8.12 20.76
N ARG A 61 5.98 -8.05 22.10
CA ARG A 61 5.58 -9.15 22.97
C ARG A 61 4.09 -9.02 23.30
N LYS A 62 3.37 -10.11 23.06
CA LYS A 62 1.98 -10.33 23.46
C LYS A 62 1.89 -11.63 24.27
N GLY A 63 0.69 -11.91 24.77
CA GLY A 63 0.41 -13.11 25.55
C GLY A 63 0.50 -12.91 27.06
N ARG A 64 0.27 -14.01 27.80
CA ARG A 64 0.21 -14.04 29.26
C ARG A 64 1.54 -14.54 29.84
N LYS A 65 1.67 -14.53 31.17
CA LYS A 65 2.80 -15.18 31.86
C LYS A 65 2.84 -16.66 31.45
N LYS A 66 4.04 -17.19 31.11
CA LYS A 66 4.28 -18.55 30.60
C LYS A 66 3.64 -18.88 29.23
N LEU A 67 2.97 -17.94 28.58
CA LEU A 67 2.39 -18.10 27.24
C LEU A 67 2.86 -16.94 26.35
N PRO A 68 4.15 -16.92 25.94
CA PRO A 68 4.69 -15.88 25.09
C PRO A 68 4.13 -15.98 23.66
N PHE A 69 3.72 -14.85 23.08
CA PHE A 69 3.33 -14.74 21.68
C PHE A 69 3.97 -13.48 21.09
N TYR A 70 4.60 -13.57 19.93
CA TYR A 70 5.31 -12.43 19.34
C TYR A 70 4.62 -11.99 18.05
N ARG A 71 4.44 -10.68 17.88
CA ARG A 71 3.99 -10.10 16.60
C ARG A 71 5.17 -9.47 15.89
N LEU A 72 5.32 -9.73 14.60
CA LEU A 72 6.29 -9.05 13.75
C LEU A 72 5.67 -7.74 13.25
N VAL A 73 6.27 -6.61 13.59
CA VAL A 73 5.72 -5.28 13.31
C VAL A 73 6.76 -4.37 12.67
N ALA A 74 6.30 -3.54 11.72
CA ALA A 74 7.06 -2.42 11.18
C ALA A 74 6.77 -1.16 12.01
N VAL A 75 7.81 -0.52 12.55
CA VAL A 75 7.66 0.58 13.50
C VAL A 75 8.89 1.49 13.53
N ASP A 76 8.70 2.80 13.73
CA ASP A 76 9.81 3.73 14.00
C ASP A 76 10.53 3.31 15.30
N SER A 77 11.86 3.20 15.25
CA SER A 77 12.71 2.81 16.39
C SER A 77 12.41 3.53 17.71
N ARG A 78 11.98 4.81 17.67
CA ARG A 78 11.65 5.62 18.86
C ARG A 78 10.43 5.15 19.61
N LYS A 79 9.52 4.45 18.94
CA LYS A 79 8.24 4.08 19.55
C LYS A 79 8.48 3.02 20.63
N ARG A 80 7.63 3.04 21.65
CA ARG A 80 7.57 2.00 22.70
C ARG A 80 7.43 0.61 22.10
N ARG A 81 7.98 -0.43 22.76
CA ARG A 81 7.98 -1.82 22.29
C ARG A 81 6.61 -2.32 21.82
N ASP A 82 5.58 -2.05 22.62
CA ASP A 82 4.21 -2.55 22.41
C ASP A 82 3.24 -1.43 21.98
N GLY A 83 3.77 -0.34 21.39
CA GLY A 83 2.99 0.79 20.89
C GLY A 83 2.28 0.51 19.56
N ARG A 84 1.64 1.55 19.00
CA ARG A 84 0.94 1.47 17.70
C ARG A 84 1.95 1.23 16.55
N PRO A 85 1.86 0.09 15.84
CA PRO A 85 2.71 -0.17 14.68
C PRO A 85 2.24 0.63 13.45
N LEU A 86 3.11 0.71 12.42
CA LEU A 86 2.69 1.19 11.10
C LEU A 86 1.90 0.08 10.39
N GLU A 87 2.48 -1.13 10.35
CA GLU A 87 1.90 -2.32 9.73
C GLU A 87 2.26 -3.58 10.53
N GLU A 88 1.32 -4.53 10.62
CA GLU A 88 1.56 -5.86 11.18
C GLU A 88 1.96 -6.82 10.05
N LEU A 89 3.17 -7.37 10.13
CA LEU A 89 3.75 -8.21 9.09
C LEU A 89 3.55 -9.71 9.35
N GLY A 90 3.14 -10.07 10.57
CA GLY A 90 2.93 -11.46 10.94
C GLY A 90 3.07 -11.71 12.43
N TRP A 91 3.23 -12.99 12.78
CA TRP A 91 3.42 -13.43 14.16
C TRP A 91 4.27 -14.69 14.25
N TYR A 92 4.79 -14.92 15.46
CA TYR A 92 5.59 -16.08 15.83
C TYR A 92 5.11 -16.60 17.19
N ASP A 93 4.76 -17.89 17.22
CA ASP A 93 4.48 -18.63 18.44
C ASP A 93 5.69 -19.53 18.78
N PRO A 94 6.45 -19.23 19.85
CA PRO A 94 7.61 -20.04 20.24
C PRO A 94 7.23 -21.38 20.87
N LEU A 95 5.99 -21.54 21.39
CA LEU A 95 5.55 -22.79 22.02
C LEU A 95 5.27 -23.86 20.97
N LYS A 96 4.57 -23.46 19.91
CA LYS A 96 4.26 -24.33 18.77
C LYS A 96 5.36 -24.31 17.71
N LYS A 97 6.26 -23.32 17.77
CA LYS A 97 7.27 -23.02 16.74
C LYS A 97 6.64 -22.67 15.39
N ASP A 98 5.39 -22.22 15.40
CA ASP A 98 4.64 -21.81 14.23
C ASP A 98 4.90 -20.33 13.93
N THR A 99 5.04 -20.01 12.64
CA THR A 99 5.18 -18.65 12.15
C THR A 99 4.19 -18.38 11.04
N ASN A 100 3.57 -17.20 11.06
CA ASN A 100 2.81 -16.69 9.93
C ASN A 100 3.44 -15.37 9.51
N LEU A 101 3.99 -15.34 8.29
CA LEU A 101 4.72 -14.19 7.75
C LEU A 101 4.09 -13.75 6.44
N ASN A 102 3.74 -12.47 6.35
CA ASN A 102 3.26 -11.86 5.11
C ASN A 102 4.45 -11.47 4.24
N ALA A 103 4.97 -12.44 3.48
CA ALA A 103 6.08 -12.23 2.54
C ALA A 103 5.97 -10.97 1.66
N PRO A 104 4.82 -10.64 1.02
CA PRO A 104 4.74 -9.45 0.16
C PRO A 104 4.84 -8.14 0.94
N ALA A 105 4.32 -8.09 2.17
CA ALA A 105 4.44 -6.91 3.02
C ALA A 105 5.87 -6.73 3.50
N ILE A 106 6.52 -7.82 3.94
CA ILE A 106 7.91 -7.80 4.41
C ILE A 106 8.85 -7.31 3.31
N LYS A 107 8.72 -7.83 2.08
CA LYS A 107 9.54 -7.40 0.93
C LYS A 107 9.43 -5.90 0.68
N LYS A 108 8.20 -5.34 0.67
CA LYS A 108 7.98 -3.90 0.52
C LYS A 108 8.77 -3.08 1.55
N TRP A 109 8.75 -3.51 2.82
CA TRP A 109 9.47 -2.79 3.87
C TRP A 109 10.98 -2.94 3.77
N LEU A 110 11.48 -4.09 3.30
CA LEU A 110 12.90 -4.28 3.00
C LEU A 110 13.35 -3.39 1.83
N ASP A 111 12.53 -3.28 0.77
CA ASP A 111 12.81 -2.42 -0.39
C ASP A 111 12.85 -0.93 0.00
N ILE A 112 12.00 -0.53 0.96
CA ILE A 112 12.02 0.81 1.54
C ILE A 112 13.28 1.03 2.41
N GLY A 113 14.00 -0.02 2.81
CA GLY A 113 15.20 0.08 3.64
C GLY A 113 14.93 0.00 5.14
N ALA A 114 13.85 -0.67 5.55
CA ALA A 114 13.62 -0.98 6.95
C ALA A 114 14.69 -1.93 7.48
N LYS A 115 15.24 -1.64 8.67
CA LYS A 115 16.26 -2.49 9.30
C LYS A 115 15.60 -3.60 10.11
N PRO A 116 15.80 -4.88 9.80
CA PRO A 116 15.39 -5.96 10.69
C PRO A 116 16.27 -6.05 11.94
N SER A 117 15.74 -6.66 13.00
CA SER A 117 16.51 -7.03 14.20
C SER A 117 17.12 -8.43 14.05
N ASP A 118 18.23 -8.74 14.71
CA ASP A 118 18.98 -10.00 14.56
C ASP A 118 18.12 -11.28 14.61
N THR A 119 17.17 -11.36 15.55
CA THR A 119 16.24 -12.52 15.64
C THR A 119 15.26 -12.56 14.48
N VAL A 120 14.81 -11.41 13.99
CA VAL A 120 13.93 -11.29 12.82
C VAL A 120 14.70 -11.71 11.57
N GLU A 121 15.95 -11.27 11.39
CA GLU A 121 16.81 -11.70 10.30
C GLU A 121 16.98 -13.22 10.28
N SER A 122 17.29 -13.80 11.45
CA SER A 122 17.43 -15.25 11.60
C SER A 122 16.16 -16.00 11.23
N LEU A 123 14.99 -15.43 11.55
CA LEU A 123 13.69 -16.01 11.24
C LEU A 123 13.33 -15.87 9.75
N LEU A 124 13.66 -14.74 9.13
CA LEU A 124 13.46 -14.51 7.70
C LEU A 124 14.38 -15.37 6.83
N LYS A 125 15.63 -15.60 7.26
CA LYS A 125 16.57 -16.54 6.63
C LYS A 125 16.03 -17.97 6.68
N LYS A 126 15.50 -18.40 7.83
CA LYS A 126 14.84 -19.71 7.97
C LYS A 126 13.62 -19.87 7.06
N ALA A 127 12.89 -18.78 6.83
CA ALA A 127 11.73 -18.76 5.94
C ALA A 127 12.10 -18.60 4.45
N MET A 128 13.39 -18.53 4.10
CA MET A 128 13.89 -18.31 2.72
C MET A 128 13.33 -17.03 2.06
N ILE A 129 13.04 -16.00 2.86
CA ILE A 129 12.52 -14.71 2.35
C ILE A 129 13.67 -13.73 2.04
N MET A 130 14.80 -13.87 2.73
CA MET A 130 16.04 -13.12 2.51
C MET A 130 17.18 -14.13 2.34
N GLU A 131 18.04 -13.90 1.35
CA GLU A 131 19.32 -14.61 1.19
C GLU A 131 20.49 -13.77 1.72
#